data_AF-A0A562J6J3-F1
#
_entry.id   AF-A0A562J6J3-F1
#
_cell.length_a   1.000
_cell.length_b   1.000
_cell.length_c   1.000
_cell.angle_alpha   90.00
_cell.angle_beta   90.00
_cell.angle_gamma   90.00
#
_symmetry.space_group_name_H-M   'P 1'
#
loop_
_entity.id
_entity.type
_entity.pdbx_description
1 polymer ?
#
loop_
_entity_poly.entity_id
_entity_poly.type
_entity_poly.pdbx_seq_one_letter_code
_entity_poly.pdbx_strand_id
1 'polypeptide(L)'
;MIKEINSVRPSGVQNSKTAEYIKHKDKSDSDTIKNNKKFDSIEINKLISDNEKRISEFKEQIKKMIAKQGEESNLTLFGQKINVSLEDSQKAAQQVEEGGEYSIDAVATRIMDMAKALSGGDKSKISLLKDAVIKGFDAAGMEFNDGAGLPEICNKTYDEIMKRFDDWQKE
;
A
#
# COMPACT_ATOMS: atom_id res chain seq x y z
N MET A 1 53.23 -7.49 -24.09
CA MET A 1 52.22 -6.42 -24.06
C MET A 1 51.68 -6.37 -22.64
N ILE A 2 51.71 -5.20 -21.97
CA ILE A 2 51.11 -4.92 -20.63
C ILE A 2 51.69 -5.77 -19.47
N LYS A 3 52.59 -5.32 -18.57
CA LYS A 3 52.65 -4.16 -17.63
C LYS A 3 51.68 -4.19 -16.43
N GLU A 4 52.31 -4.12 -15.25
CA GLU A 4 51.89 -3.40 -14.04
C GLU A 4 50.65 -3.88 -13.25
N ILE A 5 50.95 -4.79 -12.31
CA ILE A 5 50.33 -4.84 -10.97
C ILE A 5 50.17 -3.41 -10.41
N ASN A 6 48.97 -3.06 -9.97
CA ASN A 6 48.74 -1.80 -9.27
C ASN A 6 47.82 -2.00 -8.05
N SER A 7 48.15 -1.30 -6.96
CA SER A 7 47.59 -1.49 -5.62
C SER A 7 46.44 -0.51 -5.36
N VAL A 8 45.32 -0.99 -4.80
CA VAL A 8 44.28 -0.12 -4.25
C VAL A 8 43.86 -0.59 -2.86
N ARG A 9 44.08 0.26 -1.86
CA ARG A 9 43.59 0.12 -0.48
C ARG A 9 42.13 0.59 -0.37
N PRO A 10 41.36 0.15 0.64
CA PRO A 10 39.95 0.49 0.77
C PRO A 10 39.74 1.89 1.37
N SER A 11 38.65 2.57 0.98
CA SER A 11 38.27 3.85 1.57
C SER A 11 36.75 4.11 1.53
N GLY A 12 36.17 4.26 2.73
CA GLY A 12 35.14 5.28 3.00
C GLY A 12 33.68 4.97 2.65
N VAL A 13 32.93 4.43 3.60
CA VAL A 13 31.46 4.56 3.66
C VAL A 13 31.10 5.93 4.27
N GLN A 14 30.44 6.81 3.51
CA GLN A 14 29.59 7.95 3.92
C GLN A 14 28.84 8.48 2.66
N ASN A 15 27.65 9.07 2.68
CA ASN A 15 26.50 9.06 3.61
C ASN A 15 25.25 9.52 2.79
N SER A 16 24.05 9.37 3.36
CA SER A 16 22.72 9.78 2.86
C SER A 16 22.66 10.91 1.80
N LYS A 17 21.99 10.65 0.67
CA LYS A 17 21.38 11.70 -0.17
C LYS A 17 19.89 11.85 0.17
N THR A 18 19.57 12.85 0.98
CA THR A 18 18.20 13.39 1.08
C THR A 18 17.80 14.01 -0.26
N ALA A 19 16.60 13.70 -0.76
CA ALA A 19 16.09 14.30 -1.99
C ALA A 19 15.71 15.77 -1.75
N GLU A 20 16.49 16.70 -2.30
CA GLU A 20 16.06 18.09 -2.45
C GLU A 20 15.05 18.19 -3.60
N TYR A 21 13.92 18.89 -3.39
CA TYR A 21 13.11 19.34 -4.52
C TYR A 21 12.57 20.76 -4.36
N ILE A 22 13.33 21.68 -4.98
CA ILE A 22 12.94 22.90 -5.69
C ILE A 22 12.19 24.00 -4.92
N LYS A 23 12.89 25.12 -4.79
CA LYS A 23 12.41 26.43 -4.37
C LYS A 23 11.95 27.22 -5.61
N HIS A 24 10.64 27.46 -5.76
CA HIS A 24 10.13 28.41 -6.77
C HIS A 24 10.32 29.86 -6.29
N LYS A 25 10.47 30.80 -7.24
CA LYS A 25 10.83 32.20 -7.00
C LYS A 25 9.76 33.14 -7.55
N ASP A 26 9.23 34.01 -6.69
CA ASP A 26 8.06 34.86 -6.96
C ASP A 26 8.23 35.92 -8.06
N LYS A 27 7.09 36.34 -8.61
CA LYS A 27 6.78 37.74 -8.98
C LYS A 27 5.27 38.04 -8.85
N SER A 28 4.94 38.99 -7.96
CA SER A 28 3.92 40.07 -8.05
C SER A 28 2.68 39.89 -8.95
N ASP A 29 1.43 40.16 -8.57
CA ASP A 29 0.74 40.58 -7.32
C ASP A 29 -0.78 40.18 -7.50
N SER A 30 -1.81 40.46 -6.68
CA SER A 30 -2.04 41.41 -5.58
C SER A 30 -3.16 40.91 -4.62
N ASP A 31 -3.52 41.74 -3.64
CA ASP A 31 -4.79 41.85 -2.90
C ASP A 31 -5.44 40.62 -2.23
N THR A 32 -5.22 40.55 -0.91
CA THR A 32 -6.21 40.26 0.17
C THR A 32 -6.94 38.89 0.10
N ILE A 33 -6.76 37.96 1.03
CA ILE A 33 -7.22 38.02 2.44
C ILE A 33 -6.29 37.21 3.36
N LYS A 34 -5.93 37.78 4.52
CA LYS A 34 -5.30 37.03 5.63
C LYS A 34 -6.37 36.26 6.40
N ASN A 35 -6.16 34.96 6.63
CA ASN A 35 -6.76 34.24 7.76
C ASN A 35 -5.78 33.18 8.29
N ASN A 36 -5.39 33.32 9.55
CA ASN A 36 -4.37 32.49 10.17
C ASN A 36 -4.87 31.05 10.40
N LYS A 37 -4.23 30.08 9.74
CA LYS A 37 -4.28 28.66 10.13
C LYS A 37 -2.89 28.14 10.47
N LYS A 38 -2.27 28.74 11.49
CA LYS A 38 -1.32 28.01 12.33
C LYS A 38 -2.14 27.03 13.18
N PHE A 39 -2.46 25.87 12.62
CA PHE A 39 -2.79 24.73 13.47
C PHE A 39 -1.56 24.45 14.34
N ASP A 40 -1.80 24.29 15.64
CA ASP A 40 -0.73 24.30 16.62
C ASP A 40 0.20 23.11 16.35
N SER A 41 1.47 23.37 16.07
CA SER A 41 2.45 22.31 15.78
C SER A 41 2.63 21.38 16.98
N ILE A 42 2.27 21.84 18.18
CA ILE A 42 2.21 21.06 19.41
C ILE A 42 1.08 20.02 19.33
N GLU A 43 -0.09 20.37 18.82
CA GLU A 43 -1.23 19.45 18.66
C GLU A 43 -0.96 18.41 17.57
N ILE A 44 -0.34 18.82 16.45
CA ILE A 44 0.09 17.90 15.38
C ILE A 44 1.13 16.90 15.91
N ASN A 45 2.16 17.38 16.63
CA ASN A 45 3.17 16.49 17.22
C ASN A 45 2.60 15.55 18.28
N LYS A 46 1.60 16.01 19.06
CA LYS A 46 0.87 15.17 20.00
C LYS A 46 0.05 14.09 19.28
N LEU A 47 -0.67 14.45 18.22
CA LEU A 47 -1.40 13.51 17.35
C LEU A 47 -0.46 12.47 16.71
N ILE A 48 0.76 12.86 16.32
CA ILE A 48 1.78 11.93 15.82
C ILE A 48 2.21 10.97 16.94
N SER A 49 2.58 11.48 18.11
CA SER A 49 3.02 10.64 19.25
C SER A 49 1.92 9.69 19.77
N ASP A 50 0.66 10.14 19.77
CA ASP A 50 -0.48 9.30 20.14
C ASP A 50 -0.74 8.21 19.08
N ASN A 51 -0.51 8.48 17.78
CA ASN A 51 -0.54 7.45 16.74
C ASN A 51 0.63 6.46 16.87
N GLU A 52 1.86 6.94 17.14
CA GLU A 52 3.02 6.07 17.37
C GLU A 52 2.80 5.11 18.55
N LYS A 53 2.19 5.59 19.65
CA LYS A 53 1.79 4.72 20.77
C LYS A 53 0.78 3.67 20.35
N ARG A 54 -0.31 4.05 19.67
CA ARG A 54 -1.33 3.10 19.21
C ARG A 54 -0.77 2.07 18.22
N ILE A 55 0.17 2.47 17.37
CA ILE A 55 0.92 1.56 16.48
C ILE A 55 1.82 0.62 17.28
N SER A 56 2.48 1.11 18.35
CA SER A 56 3.31 0.27 19.22
C SER A 56 2.48 -0.74 20.02
N GLU A 57 1.36 -0.31 20.60
CA GLU A 57 0.40 -1.15 21.31
C GLU A 57 -0.19 -2.23 20.39
N PHE A 58 -0.57 -1.86 19.16
CA PHE A 58 -1.04 -2.78 18.13
C PHE A 58 0.03 -3.81 17.73
N LYS A 59 1.28 -3.37 17.52
CA LYS A 59 2.42 -4.27 17.27
C LYS A 59 2.68 -5.22 18.45
N GLU A 60 2.54 -4.76 19.68
CA GLU A 60 2.70 -5.60 20.87
C GLU A 60 1.55 -6.59 21.05
N GLN A 61 0.32 -6.20 20.71
CA GLN A 61 -0.85 -7.08 20.68
C GLN A 61 -0.71 -8.16 19.59
N ILE A 62 -0.32 -7.80 18.36
CA ILE A 62 0.00 -8.76 17.30
C ILE A 62 1.10 -9.72 17.76
N LYS A 63 2.19 -9.20 18.33
CA LYS A 63 3.29 -10.02 18.84
C LYS A 63 2.81 -10.98 19.93
N LYS A 64 1.89 -10.58 20.81
CA LYS A 64 1.30 -11.45 21.85
C LYS A 64 0.30 -12.47 21.30
N MET A 65 -0.41 -12.16 20.22
CA MET A 65 -1.27 -13.12 19.51
C MET A 65 -0.42 -14.19 18.80
N ILE A 66 0.58 -13.76 18.03
CA ILE A 66 1.50 -14.66 17.31
C ILE A 66 2.33 -15.52 18.30
N ALA A 67 2.89 -14.93 19.36
CA ALA A 67 3.79 -15.64 20.27
C ALA A 67 3.08 -16.57 21.28
N LYS A 68 1.75 -16.50 21.43
CA LYS A 68 1.00 -17.43 22.29
C LYS A 68 0.73 -18.79 21.63
N GLN A 69 0.92 -18.89 20.31
CA GLN A 69 0.74 -20.12 19.55
C GLN A 69 2.12 -20.74 19.31
N GLY A 70 2.47 -21.71 20.16
CA GLY A 70 3.79 -22.34 20.15
C GLY A 70 3.95 -23.38 19.04
N GLU A 71 5.20 -23.51 18.59
CA GLU A 71 5.74 -24.56 17.71
C GLU A 71 5.26 -24.55 16.24
N GLU A 72 5.98 -25.35 15.43
CA GLU A 72 6.27 -25.17 14.00
C GLU A 72 5.27 -24.35 13.17
N SER A 73 5.75 -23.20 12.67
CA SER A 73 5.02 -22.34 11.74
C SER A 73 4.67 -23.10 10.47
N ASN A 74 3.37 -23.32 10.26
CA ASN A 74 2.82 -24.09 9.14
C ASN A 74 2.79 -23.30 7.81
N LEU A 75 2.97 -21.97 7.85
CA LEU A 75 3.06 -21.14 6.66
C LEU A 75 4.21 -20.13 6.75
N THR A 76 4.85 -19.88 5.61
CA THR A 76 5.79 -18.76 5.43
C THR A 76 5.20 -17.80 4.41
N LEU A 77 5.10 -16.53 4.75
CA LEU A 77 4.52 -15.46 3.92
C LEU A 77 5.42 -14.23 4.03
N PHE A 78 5.91 -13.69 2.90
CA PHE A 78 6.88 -12.58 2.86
C PHE A 78 8.16 -12.83 3.69
N GLY A 79 8.67 -14.06 3.65
CA GLY A 79 9.75 -14.53 4.52
C GLY A 79 9.44 -14.58 6.02
N GLN A 80 8.23 -14.19 6.45
CA GLN A 80 7.79 -14.29 7.84
C GLN A 80 7.10 -15.62 8.09
N LYS A 81 7.53 -16.29 9.17
CA LYS A 81 6.93 -17.53 9.65
C LYS A 81 5.70 -17.22 10.50
N ILE A 82 4.55 -17.75 10.12
CA ILE A 82 3.28 -17.58 10.85
C ILE A 82 2.67 -18.92 11.22
N ASN A 83 1.91 -18.95 12.31
CA ASN A 83 1.08 -20.09 12.70
C ASN A 83 -0.38 -19.73 12.39
N VAL A 84 -1.10 -20.64 11.74
CA VAL A 84 -2.52 -20.47 11.37
C VAL A 84 -3.31 -21.64 11.96
N SER A 85 -4.29 -21.35 12.81
CA SER A 85 -5.19 -22.37 13.36
C SER A 85 -6.20 -22.85 12.31
N LEU A 86 -6.77 -24.04 12.52
CA LEU A 86 -7.85 -24.55 11.67
C LEU A 86 -9.09 -23.64 11.72
N GLU A 87 -9.40 -23.05 12.88
CA GLU A 87 -10.54 -22.15 13.05
C GLU A 87 -10.34 -20.83 12.28
N ASP A 88 -9.12 -20.28 12.31
CA ASP A 88 -8.79 -19.05 11.57
C ASP A 88 -8.78 -19.30 10.05
N SER A 89 -8.26 -20.46 9.62
CA SER A 89 -8.30 -20.88 8.21
C SER A 89 -9.73 -21.04 7.70
N GLN A 90 -10.63 -21.62 8.50
CA GLN A 90 -12.05 -21.75 8.15
C GLN A 90 -12.77 -20.40 8.07
N LYS A 91 -12.52 -19.49 9.01
CA LYS A 91 -13.05 -18.12 8.96
C LYS A 91 -12.53 -17.35 7.75
N ALA A 92 -11.24 -17.46 7.45
CA ALA A 92 -10.64 -16.82 6.28
C ALA A 92 -11.26 -17.34 4.98
N ALA A 93 -11.47 -18.66 4.85
CA ALA A 93 -12.16 -19.24 3.70
C ALA A 93 -13.58 -18.66 3.53
N GLN A 94 -14.39 -18.64 4.60
CA GLN A 94 -15.75 -18.07 4.58
C GLN A 94 -15.78 -16.57 4.24
N GLN A 95 -14.77 -15.80 4.63
CA GLN A 95 -14.69 -14.38 4.28
C GLN A 95 -14.30 -14.16 2.81
N VAL A 96 -13.67 -15.14 2.17
CA VAL A 96 -13.18 -15.09 0.78
C VAL A 96 -14.16 -15.73 -0.22
N GLU A 97 -15.04 -16.62 0.26
CA GLU A 97 -16.19 -17.17 -0.46
C GLU A 97 -17.17 -16.09 -0.95
N GLU A 98 -18.07 -16.46 -1.87
CA GLU A 98 -19.06 -15.57 -2.46
C GLU A 98 -20.00 -14.95 -1.41
N GLY A 99 -20.11 -13.62 -1.40
CA GLY A 99 -20.83 -12.87 -0.36
C GLY A 99 -20.02 -12.60 0.92
N GLY A 100 -18.82 -13.16 1.05
CA GLY A 100 -17.87 -12.86 2.13
C GLY A 100 -17.29 -11.44 2.05
N GLU A 101 -16.75 -10.95 3.18
CA GLU A 101 -16.23 -9.58 3.30
C GLU A 101 -15.03 -9.30 2.37
N TYR A 102 -14.25 -10.31 2.01
CA TYR A 102 -13.11 -10.25 1.08
C TYR A 102 -13.39 -11.01 -0.23
N SER A 103 -14.67 -11.25 -0.54
CA SER A 103 -15.10 -11.82 -1.82
C SER A 103 -14.72 -10.91 -3.00
N ILE A 104 -14.64 -11.52 -4.19
CA ILE A 104 -14.37 -10.84 -5.47
C ILE A 104 -15.30 -9.62 -5.64
N ASP A 105 -16.61 -9.82 -5.44
CA ASP A 105 -17.62 -8.76 -5.59
C ASP A 105 -17.45 -7.63 -4.55
N ALA A 106 -17.25 -7.97 -3.27
CA ALA A 106 -17.10 -6.98 -2.21
C ALA A 106 -15.84 -6.11 -2.41
N VAL A 107 -14.71 -6.73 -2.79
CA VAL A 107 -13.45 -6.02 -3.04
C VAL A 107 -13.55 -5.17 -4.32
N ALA A 108 -14.13 -5.72 -5.41
CA ALA A 108 -14.35 -4.98 -6.64
C ALA A 108 -15.26 -3.77 -6.42
N THR A 109 -16.34 -3.92 -5.65
CA THR A 109 -17.26 -2.83 -5.29
C THR A 109 -16.52 -1.69 -4.58
N ARG A 110 -15.75 -1.99 -3.52
CA ARG A 110 -14.96 -0.98 -2.79
C ARG A 110 -13.98 -0.21 -3.68
N ILE A 111 -13.33 -0.90 -4.62
CA ILE A 111 -12.38 -0.26 -5.55
C ILE A 111 -13.13 0.65 -6.54
N MET A 112 -14.28 0.20 -7.06
CA MET A 112 -15.13 1.02 -7.94
C MET A 112 -15.74 2.23 -7.21
N ASP A 113 -16.17 2.08 -5.96
CA ASP A 113 -16.69 3.18 -5.14
C ASP A 113 -15.60 4.22 -4.85
N MET A 114 -14.38 3.76 -4.52
CA MET A 114 -13.22 4.65 -4.38
C MET A 114 -12.91 5.38 -5.69
N ALA A 115 -12.94 4.68 -6.84
CA ALA A 115 -12.72 5.29 -8.15
C ALA A 115 -13.79 6.34 -8.50
N LYS A 116 -15.07 6.05 -8.23
CA LYS A 116 -16.20 6.98 -8.41
C LYS A 116 -16.10 8.19 -7.47
N ALA A 117 -15.68 7.99 -6.22
CA ALA A 117 -15.46 9.06 -5.25
C ALA A 117 -14.29 9.99 -5.66
N LEU A 118 -13.18 9.42 -6.16
CA LEU A 118 -12.01 10.18 -6.62
C LEU A 118 -12.27 10.95 -7.92
N SER A 119 -13.06 10.40 -8.85
CA SER A 119 -13.45 11.15 -10.07
C SER A 119 -14.50 12.23 -9.80
N GLY A 120 -15.34 12.04 -8.78
CA GLY A 120 -16.60 12.77 -8.62
C GLY A 120 -17.70 12.29 -9.58
N GLY A 121 -17.63 11.03 -10.02
CA GLY A 121 -18.50 10.46 -11.07
C GLY A 121 -18.12 10.86 -12.51
N ASP A 122 -17.03 11.61 -12.70
CA ASP A 122 -16.59 12.11 -13.99
C ASP A 122 -16.02 11.01 -14.89
N LYS A 123 -16.76 10.70 -15.97
CA LYS A 123 -16.41 9.66 -16.95
C LYS A 123 -15.13 9.96 -17.73
N SER A 124 -14.72 11.23 -17.86
CA SER A 124 -13.47 11.58 -18.56
C SER A 124 -12.22 11.03 -17.85
N LYS A 125 -12.33 10.73 -16.55
CA LYS A 125 -11.26 10.18 -15.71
C LYS A 125 -11.24 8.66 -15.67
N ILE A 126 -12.19 7.96 -16.29
CA ILE A 126 -12.28 6.48 -16.25
C ILE A 126 -10.98 5.84 -16.75
N SER A 127 -10.44 6.28 -17.89
CA SER A 127 -9.17 5.73 -18.42
C SER A 127 -8.01 5.91 -17.44
N LEU A 128 -7.89 7.08 -16.80
CA LEU A 128 -6.84 7.37 -15.84
C LEU A 128 -6.97 6.51 -14.56
N LEU A 129 -8.21 6.29 -14.11
CA LEU A 129 -8.50 5.44 -12.95
C LEU A 129 -8.28 3.95 -13.24
N LYS A 130 -8.67 3.48 -14.42
CA LYS A 130 -8.41 2.12 -14.90
C LYS A 130 -6.90 1.85 -14.94
N ASP A 131 -6.12 2.76 -15.56
CA ASP A 131 -4.65 2.69 -15.59
C ASP A 131 -4.02 2.72 -14.19
N ALA A 132 -4.58 3.50 -13.26
CA ALA A 132 -4.10 3.57 -11.88
C ALA A 132 -4.36 2.25 -11.12
N VAL A 133 -5.51 1.61 -11.34
CA VAL A 133 -5.84 0.30 -10.77
C VAL A 133 -4.92 -0.78 -11.35
N ILE A 134 -4.70 -0.80 -12.67
CA ILE A 134 -3.77 -1.75 -13.32
C ILE A 134 -2.37 -1.66 -12.68
N LYS A 135 -1.81 -0.44 -12.58
CA LYS A 135 -0.52 -0.20 -11.92
C LYS A 135 -0.51 -0.60 -10.44
N GLY A 136 -1.63 -0.49 -9.75
CA GLY A 136 -1.79 -0.97 -8.36
C GLY A 136 -1.72 -2.49 -8.26
N PHE A 137 -2.37 -3.22 -9.17
CA PHE A 137 -2.27 -4.68 -9.26
C PHE A 137 -0.88 -5.14 -9.68
N ASP A 138 -0.22 -4.46 -10.63
CA ASP A 138 1.17 -4.75 -11.02
C ASP A 138 2.12 -4.55 -9.83
N ALA A 139 1.97 -3.45 -9.08
CA ALA A 139 2.79 -3.14 -7.90
C ALA A 139 2.59 -4.18 -6.78
N ALA A 140 1.33 -4.55 -6.47
CA ALA A 140 1.03 -5.62 -5.54
C ALA A 140 1.61 -6.96 -6.04
N GLY A 141 1.46 -7.28 -7.33
CA GLY A 141 1.98 -8.50 -7.93
C GLY A 141 3.50 -8.62 -7.84
N MET A 142 4.24 -7.50 -7.89
CA MET A 142 5.68 -7.47 -7.62
C MET A 142 6.02 -7.75 -6.14
N GLU A 143 5.21 -7.28 -5.20
CA GLU A 143 5.42 -7.51 -3.75
C GLU A 143 5.04 -8.94 -3.33
N PHE A 144 4.10 -9.58 -4.03
CA PHE A 144 3.76 -11.01 -3.89
C PHE A 144 4.68 -11.95 -4.71
N ASN A 145 5.70 -11.42 -5.38
CA ASN A 145 6.52 -12.19 -6.32
C ASN A 145 7.66 -13.00 -5.68
N ASP A 146 7.43 -13.55 -4.49
CA ASP A 146 8.28 -14.53 -3.77
C ASP A 146 8.37 -15.91 -4.50
N GLY A 147 8.07 -15.95 -5.81
CA GLY A 147 8.16 -17.12 -6.68
C GLY A 147 6.82 -17.80 -7.01
N ALA A 148 5.70 -17.39 -6.40
CA ALA A 148 4.37 -17.98 -6.62
C ALA A 148 3.41 -17.11 -7.44
N GLY A 149 3.65 -15.80 -7.55
CA GLY A 149 2.77 -14.85 -8.22
C GLY A 149 1.49 -14.51 -7.43
N LEU A 150 0.60 -13.72 -8.04
CA LEU A 150 -0.70 -13.38 -7.46
C LEU A 150 -1.63 -14.63 -7.41
N PRO A 151 -2.28 -14.91 -6.27
CA PRO A 151 -3.28 -15.96 -6.16
C PRO A 151 -4.39 -15.83 -7.21
N GLU A 152 -4.96 -16.96 -7.66
CA GLU A 152 -6.00 -17.00 -8.72
C GLU A 152 -7.16 -16.03 -8.46
N ILE A 153 -7.59 -15.91 -7.20
CA ILE A 153 -8.67 -14.99 -6.81
C ILE A 153 -8.33 -13.52 -7.05
N CYS A 154 -7.07 -13.10 -6.91
CA CYS A 154 -6.66 -11.72 -7.18
C CYS A 154 -6.84 -11.39 -8.66
N ASN A 155 -6.56 -12.35 -9.56
CA ASN A 155 -6.79 -12.18 -11.00
C ASN A 155 -8.29 -12.10 -11.31
N LYS A 156 -9.13 -12.95 -10.69
CA LYS A 156 -10.60 -12.86 -10.82
C LYS A 156 -11.16 -11.52 -10.34
N THR A 157 -10.63 -10.98 -9.24
CA THR A 157 -10.98 -9.63 -8.74
C THR A 157 -10.55 -8.54 -9.71
N TYR A 158 -9.35 -8.64 -10.30
CA TYR A 158 -8.89 -7.72 -11.34
C TYR A 158 -9.82 -7.74 -12.57
N ASP A 159 -10.16 -8.92 -13.10
CA ASP A 159 -11.02 -9.06 -14.29
C ASP A 159 -12.42 -8.45 -14.06
N GLU A 160 -13.02 -8.71 -12.90
CA GLU A 160 -14.33 -8.16 -12.52
C GLU A 160 -14.29 -6.63 -12.36
N ILE A 161 -13.18 -6.06 -11.84
CA ILE A 161 -12.98 -4.61 -11.78
C ILE A 161 -12.84 -4.02 -13.19
N MET A 162 -12.05 -4.63 -14.07
CA MET A 162 -11.86 -4.15 -15.44
C MET A 162 -13.18 -4.13 -16.22
N LYS A 163 -14.00 -5.18 -16.05
CA LYS A 163 -15.37 -5.25 -16.59
C LYS A 163 -16.25 -4.13 -16.04
N ARG A 164 -16.23 -3.85 -14.73
CA ARG A 164 -17.00 -2.73 -14.13
C ARG A 164 -16.57 -1.35 -14.61
N PHE A 165 -15.28 -1.14 -14.90
CA PHE A 165 -14.83 0.08 -15.56
C PHE A 165 -15.37 0.19 -17.00
N ASP A 166 -15.35 -0.91 -17.75
CA ASP A 166 -15.88 -0.93 -19.12
C ASP A 166 -17.40 -0.72 -19.17
N ASP A 167 -18.14 -1.22 -18.18
CA ASP A 167 -19.58 -1.00 -18.08
C ASP A 167 -19.90 0.44 -17.64
N TRP A 168 -19.18 1.00 -16.66
CA TRP A 168 -19.30 2.41 -16.27
C TRP A 168 -18.90 3.40 -17.39
N GLN A 169 -18.05 2.97 -18.34
CA GLN A 169 -17.74 3.74 -19.54
C GLN A 169 -18.87 3.74 -20.59
N LYS A 170 -19.78 2.74 -20.56
CA LYS A 170 -20.93 2.59 -21.46
C LYS A 170 -22.22 3.20 -20.89
N GLU A 171 -22.32 3.33 -19.57
CA GLU A 171 -23.32 4.17 -18.87
C GLU A 171 -23.34 5.61 -19.39
#